data_AF-A0A439VB50-F1
#
_entry.id   AF-A0A439VB50-F1
#
_cell.length_a   1.000
_cell.length_b   1.000
_cell.length_c   1.000
_cell.angle_alpha   90.00
_cell.angle_beta   90.00
_cell.angle_gamma   90.00
#
_symmetry.space_group_name_H-M   'P 1'
#
loop_
_entity.id
_entity.type
_entity.pdbx_description
1 polymer ?
#
loop_
_entity_poly.entity_id
_entity_poly.type
_entity_poly.pdbx_seq_one_letter_code
_entity_poly.pdbx_strand_id
1 'polypeptide(L)'
;PLQASVVPRVSPGDEVHVLAKNSSDLLVDINVLYVGSDYSITHIVAERLAPQATLEEGLLAFTDTSFGMERMIAVLTEAPPESEKQDLSFLAQDGVASATRGMGSASFSDMLTDLGMAPATRSVMRLADKSGPKGAVMIFPMETVPRA
;
A
#
# COMPACT_ATOMS: atom_id res chain seq x y z
N PRO A 1 -2.24 17.78 -12.45
CA PRO A 1 -1.22 17.58 -11.40
C PRO A 1 -1.86 17.10 -10.09
N LEU A 2 -1.58 15.87 -9.66
CA LEU A 2 -2.01 15.36 -8.35
C LEU A 2 -1.25 16.12 -7.25
N GLN A 3 -1.96 16.89 -6.43
CA GLN A 3 -1.38 17.60 -5.28
C GLN A 3 -1.21 16.60 -4.14
N ALA A 4 0.02 16.49 -3.62
CA ALA A 4 0.41 15.56 -2.55
C ALA A 4 -0.25 15.82 -1.17
N SER A 5 -1.35 16.57 -1.11
CA SER A 5 -1.99 17.04 0.13
C SER A 5 -3.50 16.78 0.21
N VAL A 6 -4.08 16.06 -0.75
CA VAL A 6 -5.52 15.72 -0.72
C VAL A 6 -5.66 14.22 -0.53
N VAL A 7 -6.09 13.82 0.65
CA VAL A 7 -6.56 12.46 0.93
C VAL A 7 -7.96 12.36 0.33
N PRO A 8 -8.20 11.51 -0.68
CA PRO A 8 -9.52 11.32 -1.25
C PRO A 8 -10.45 10.71 -0.20
N ARG A 9 -11.69 11.19 -0.17
CA ARG A 9 -12.78 10.58 0.60
C ARG A 9 -13.49 9.56 -0.27
N VAL A 10 -13.68 8.37 0.27
CA VAL A 10 -14.34 7.24 -0.39
C VAL A 10 -15.48 6.74 0.48
N SER A 11 -16.49 6.13 -0.13
CA SER A 11 -17.67 5.61 0.56
C SER A 11 -17.95 4.16 0.14
N PRO A 12 -18.75 3.42 0.93
CA PRO A 12 -19.14 2.07 0.57
C PRO A 12 -19.74 1.99 -0.85
N GLY A 13 -19.21 1.06 -1.63
CA GLY A 13 -19.53 0.87 -3.06
C GLY A 13 -18.60 1.60 -4.03
N ASP A 14 -17.70 2.47 -3.57
CA ASP A 14 -16.63 2.99 -4.41
C ASP A 14 -15.60 1.88 -4.69
N GLU A 15 -14.92 1.96 -5.84
CA GLU A 15 -13.95 0.96 -6.28
C GLU A 15 -12.57 1.58 -6.49
N VAL A 16 -11.53 0.79 -6.23
CA VAL A 16 -10.15 1.12 -6.57
C VAL A 16 -9.70 0.25 -7.72
N HIS A 17 -9.22 0.91 -8.76
CA HIS A 17 -8.63 0.27 -9.94
C HIS A 17 -7.16 0.64 -10.01
N VAL A 18 -6.31 -0.30 -10.41
CA VAL A 18 -4.90 -0.04 -10.69
C VAL A 18 -4.64 -0.09 -12.17
N LEU A 19 -3.91 0.92 -12.64
CA LEU A 19 -3.27 0.95 -13.94
C LEU A 19 -1.76 1.01 -13.71
N ALA A 20 -1.07 -0.08 -14.01
CA ALA A 20 0.39 -0.16 -13.91
C ALA A 20 0.98 -0.49 -15.28
N LYS A 21 2.00 0.26 -15.70
CA LYS A 21 2.71 0.02 -16.96
C LYS A 21 4.19 -0.19 -16.69
N ASN A 22 4.70 -1.37 -17.03
CA ASN A 22 6.13 -1.63 -17.00
C ASN A 22 6.78 -1.00 -18.24
N SER A 23 7.39 0.17 -18.10
CA SER A 23 8.09 0.85 -19.21
C SER A 23 9.56 0.45 -19.32
N SER A 24 10.01 -0.54 -18.56
CA SER A 24 11.39 -1.05 -18.59
C SER A 24 11.55 -2.25 -19.51
N ASP A 25 12.80 -2.67 -19.70
CA ASP A 25 13.17 -3.89 -20.43
C ASP A 25 13.31 -5.12 -19.52
N LEU A 26 12.98 -4.98 -18.24
CA LEU A 26 13.15 -6.00 -17.21
C LEU A 26 11.79 -6.47 -16.69
N LEU A 27 11.77 -7.64 -16.04
CA LEU A 27 10.59 -8.11 -15.32
C LEU A 27 10.39 -7.25 -14.07
N VAL A 28 9.14 -6.92 -13.74
CA VAL A 28 8.81 -6.14 -12.55
C VAL A 28 7.70 -6.85 -11.78
N ASP A 29 7.95 -7.18 -10.53
CA ASP A 29 6.93 -7.68 -9.61
C ASP A 29 6.19 -6.50 -8.97
N ILE A 30 4.87 -6.59 -8.93
CA ILE A 30 3.99 -5.64 -8.27
C ILE A 30 3.23 -6.39 -7.18
N ASN A 31 3.29 -5.86 -5.97
CA ASN A 31 2.47 -6.29 -4.84
C ASN A 31 1.63 -5.11 -4.37
N VAL A 32 0.33 -5.32 -4.17
CA VAL A 32 -0.54 -4.31 -3.55
C VAL A 32 -1.02 -4.82 -2.21
N LEU A 33 -0.75 -4.01 -1.18
CA LEU A 33 -1.21 -4.20 0.18
C LEU A 33 -2.25 -3.14 0.49
N TYR A 34 -3.28 -3.53 1.21
CA TYR A 34 -4.29 -2.64 1.76
C TYR A 34 -4.15 -2.60 3.27
N VAL A 35 -4.08 -1.40 3.83
CA VAL A 35 -4.02 -1.17 5.27
C VAL A 35 -5.33 -0.53 5.72
N GLY A 36 -6.12 -1.28 6.48
CA GLY A 36 -7.39 -0.83 7.04
C GLY A 36 -7.22 0.20 8.15
N SER A 37 -8.33 0.83 8.58
CA SER A 37 -8.29 1.84 9.65
C SER A 37 -8.05 1.23 11.04
N ASP A 38 -8.21 -0.09 11.15
CA ASP A 38 -7.84 -0.93 12.30
C ASP A 38 -6.39 -1.46 12.21
N TYR A 39 -5.60 -0.95 11.26
CA TYR A 39 -4.24 -1.40 10.95
C TYR A 39 -4.13 -2.85 10.46
N SER A 40 -5.23 -3.50 10.07
CA SER A 40 -5.17 -4.76 9.34
C SER A 40 -4.36 -4.58 8.06
N ILE A 41 -3.58 -5.58 7.68
CA ILE A 41 -2.85 -5.61 6.41
C ILE A 41 -3.45 -6.74 5.58
N THR A 42 -4.06 -6.41 4.46
CA THR A 42 -4.58 -7.37 3.49
C THR A 42 -3.69 -7.34 2.24
N HIS A 43 -3.23 -8.50 1.78
CA HIS A 43 -2.57 -8.61 0.49
C HIS A 43 -3.62 -8.79 -0.60
N ILE A 44 -3.63 -7.90 -1.58
CA ILE A 44 -4.70 -7.83 -2.60
C ILE A 44 -4.27 -8.52 -3.88
N VAL A 45 -3.06 -8.23 -4.35
CA VAL A 45 -2.55 -8.77 -5.60
C VAL A 45 -1.03 -8.91 -5.55
N ALA A 46 -0.51 -9.96 -6.18
CA ALA A 46 0.89 -10.13 -6.53
C ALA A 46 0.97 -10.53 -8.01
N GLU A 47 1.54 -9.67 -8.85
CA GLU A 47 1.67 -9.91 -10.28
C GLU A 47 3.07 -9.63 -10.80
N ARG A 48 3.46 -10.33 -11.87
CA ARG A 48 4.74 -10.10 -12.56
C ARG A 48 4.48 -9.51 -13.95
N LEU A 49 4.91 -8.28 -14.16
CA LEU A 49 4.80 -7.60 -15.43
C LEU A 49 6.01 -7.89 -16.32
N ALA A 50 5.73 -8.44 -17.50
CA ALA A 50 6.69 -8.51 -18.58
C ALA A 50 7.11 -7.09 -19.05
N PRO A 51 8.26 -6.96 -19.73
CA PRO A 51 8.65 -5.71 -20.37
C PRO A 51 7.52 -5.15 -21.25
N GLN A 52 7.25 -3.85 -21.12
CA GLN A 52 6.18 -3.13 -21.86
C GLN A 52 4.74 -3.59 -21.55
N ALA A 53 4.55 -4.53 -20.61
CA ALA A 53 3.22 -4.98 -20.23
C ALA A 53 2.47 -3.90 -19.43
N THR A 54 1.14 -3.93 -19.57
CA THR A 54 0.22 -3.09 -18.81
C THR A 54 -0.73 -3.99 -18.03
N LEU A 55 -0.89 -3.70 -16.74
CA LEU A 55 -1.89 -4.28 -15.86
C LEU A 55 -2.98 -3.23 -15.63
N GLU A 56 -4.22 -3.61 -15.91
CA GLU A 56 -5.41 -2.81 -15.66
C GLU A 56 -6.45 -3.72 -15.00
N GLU A 57 -6.66 -3.53 -13.70
CA GLU A 57 -7.50 -4.42 -12.90
C GLU A 57 -8.22 -3.66 -11.77
N GLY A 58 -9.48 -4.02 -11.53
CA GLY A 58 -10.23 -3.60 -10.34
C GLY A 58 -9.73 -4.38 -9.13
N LEU A 59 -9.16 -3.69 -8.15
CA LEU A 59 -8.47 -4.31 -7.03
C LEU A 59 -9.40 -4.62 -5.86
N LEU A 60 -10.27 -3.66 -5.51
CA LEU A 60 -11.17 -3.79 -4.37
C LEU A 60 -12.34 -2.80 -4.46
N ALA A 61 -13.39 -3.12 -3.72
CA ALA A 61 -14.50 -2.22 -3.45
C ALA A 61 -14.55 -1.91 -1.95
N PHE A 62 -14.84 -0.67 -1.59
CA PHE A 62 -15.00 -0.27 -0.20
C PHE A 62 -16.32 -0.81 0.37
N THR A 63 -16.25 -1.38 1.57
CA THR A 63 -17.40 -1.92 2.30
C THR A 63 -17.78 -0.99 3.46
N ASP A 64 -18.90 -1.26 4.12
CA ASP A 64 -19.37 -0.54 5.30
C ASP A 64 -18.83 -1.11 6.62
N THR A 65 -17.83 -2.00 6.56
CA THR A 65 -17.28 -2.69 7.73
C THR A 65 -16.15 -1.91 8.41
N SER A 66 -15.53 -0.95 7.73
CA SER A 66 -14.40 -0.16 8.21
C SER A 66 -14.54 1.30 7.74
N PHE A 67 -14.28 2.25 8.63
CA PHE A 67 -14.27 3.68 8.33
C PHE A 67 -13.03 4.33 8.96
N GLY A 68 -12.54 5.42 8.34
CA GLY A 68 -11.39 6.17 8.82
C GLY A 68 -10.25 6.20 7.81
N MET A 69 -9.02 6.38 8.31
CA MET A 69 -7.82 6.53 7.49
C MET A 69 -7.26 5.19 7.07
N GLU A 70 -7.24 4.95 5.77
CA GLU A 70 -6.80 3.70 5.14
C GLU A 70 -5.68 4.00 4.14
N ARG A 71 -4.87 2.99 3.79
CA ARG A 71 -3.73 3.17 2.87
C ARG A 71 -3.64 2.00 1.91
N MET A 72 -3.52 2.30 0.63
CA MET A 72 -3.07 1.34 -0.36
C MET A 72 -1.57 1.51 -0.56
N ILE A 73 -0.82 0.42 -0.46
CA ILE A 73 0.63 0.39 -0.63
C ILE A 73 0.95 -0.49 -1.83
N ALA A 74 1.52 0.11 -2.88
CA ALA A 74 2.03 -0.63 -4.02
C ALA A 74 3.55 -0.75 -3.92
N VAL A 75 4.06 -1.98 -3.91
CA VAL A 75 5.48 -2.31 -3.90
C VAL A 75 5.85 -2.82 -5.28
N LEU A 76 6.78 -2.14 -5.94
CA LEU A 76 7.32 -2.52 -7.23
C LEU A 76 8.78 -2.95 -7.05
N THR A 77 9.14 -4.11 -7.59
CA THR A 77 10.50 -4.65 -7.47
C THR A 77 10.94 -5.19 -8.83
N GLU A 78 12.15 -4.84 -9.27
CA GLU A 78 12.76 -5.48 -10.44
C GLU A 78 13.04 -6.97 -10.15
N ALA A 79 12.55 -7.84 -11.02
CA ALA A 79 12.68 -9.28 -10.88
C ALA A 79 13.80 -9.83 -11.79
N PRO A 80 14.80 -10.54 -11.23
CA PRO A 80 15.80 -11.22 -12.04
C PRO A 80 15.18 -12.29 -12.95
N PRO A 81 15.79 -12.60 -14.10
CA PRO A 81 15.38 -13.76 -14.92
C PRO A 81 15.38 -15.04 -14.08
N GLU A 82 14.39 -15.91 -14.29
CA GLU A 82 14.25 -17.21 -13.62
C GLU A 82 14.08 -17.16 -12.08
N SER A 83 13.89 -15.98 -11.50
CA SER A 83 13.49 -15.84 -10.09
C SER A 83 12.04 -16.23 -9.87
N GLU A 84 11.69 -16.63 -8.64
CA GLU A 84 10.28 -16.76 -8.26
C GLU A 84 9.60 -15.39 -8.20
N LYS A 85 8.28 -15.35 -8.44
CA LYS A 85 7.47 -14.14 -8.28
C LYS A 85 7.51 -13.71 -6.82
N GLN A 86 7.89 -12.46 -6.56
CA GLN A 86 7.84 -11.91 -5.21
C GLN A 86 6.38 -11.89 -4.72
N ASP A 87 6.14 -12.58 -3.60
CA ASP A 87 4.87 -12.60 -2.91
C ASP A 87 5.03 -12.01 -1.50
N LEU A 88 4.31 -10.91 -1.24
CA LEU A 88 4.28 -10.24 0.05
C LEU A 88 3.05 -10.64 0.90
N SER A 89 2.34 -11.69 0.53
CA SER A 89 1.18 -12.22 1.28
C SER A 89 1.52 -12.54 2.74
N PHE A 90 2.77 -12.89 3.05
CA PHE A 90 3.22 -13.13 4.43
C PHE A 90 3.16 -11.89 5.34
N LEU A 91 3.05 -10.68 4.79
CA LEU A 91 2.85 -9.45 5.56
C LEU A 91 1.39 -9.26 5.99
N ALA A 92 0.47 -10.05 5.44
CA ALA A 92 -0.94 -9.98 5.79
C ALA A 92 -1.15 -10.29 7.28
N GLN A 93 -1.92 -9.43 7.94
CA GLN A 93 -2.12 -9.43 9.38
C GLN A 93 -3.55 -9.01 9.68
N ASP A 94 -4.19 -9.70 10.61
CA ASP A 94 -5.46 -9.26 11.16
C ASP A 94 -5.28 -7.92 11.91
N GLY A 95 -6.33 -7.10 11.92
CA GLY A 95 -6.32 -5.80 12.57
C GLY A 95 -6.07 -5.89 14.07
N VAL A 96 -5.52 -4.82 14.64
CA VAL A 96 -5.39 -4.72 16.09
C VAL A 96 -6.73 -4.34 16.69
N ALA A 97 -7.21 -5.13 17.64
CA ALA A 97 -8.40 -4.76 18.40
C ALA A 97 -8.15 -3.38 19.05
N SER A 98 -9.04 -2.43 18.79
CA SER A 98 -9.01 -1.14 19.47
C SER A 98 -9.16 -1.39 20.96
N ALA A 99 -8.05 -1.32 21.71
CA ALA A 99 -8.04 -1.56 23.15
C ALA A 99 -8.82 -0.44 23.84
N THR A 100 -10.13 -0.61 23.95
CA THR A 100 -10.97 0.31 24.70
C THR A 100 -10.62 0.17 26.19
N ARG A 101 -9.92 1.18 26.71
CA ARG A 101 -9.57 1.49 28.10
C ARG A 101 -8.31 0.85 28.69
N GLY A 102 -7.24 1.65 28.68
CA GLY A 102 -6.20 1.68 29.70
C GLY A 102 -5.69 3.11 29.87
N MET A 103 -6.07 3.76 30.97
CA MET A 103 -5.63 5.11 31.34
C MET A 103 -4.11 5.13 31.56
N GLY A 104 -3.36 5.88 30.74
CA GLY A 104 -2.05 6.42 31.14
C GLY A 104 -0.79 5.69 30.68
N SER A 105 -0.59 5.53 29.38
CA SER A 105 0.74 5.53 28.74
C SER A 105 0.55 5.67 27.22
N ALA A 106 1.53 6.27 26.52
CA ALA A 106 1.49 6.42 25.06
C ALA A 106 1.16 5.07 24.39
N SER A 107 0.03 5.00 23.69
CA SER A 107 -0.51 3.76 23.18
C SER A 107 0.30 3.31 21.95
N PHE A 108 0.44 2.00 21.73
CA PHE A 108 1.02 1.47 20.49
C PHE A 108 0.30 2.00 19.24
N SER A 109 -1.01 2.25 19.37
CA SER A 109 -1.80 2.94 18.33
C SER A 109 -1.34 4.38 18.07
N ASP A 110 -0.84 5.11 19.06
CA ASP A 110 -0.28 6.45 18.87
C ASP A 110 1.04 6.39 18.08
N MET A 111 1.87 5.37 18.36
CA MET A 111 3.12 5.13 17.60
C MET A 111 2.84 4.70 16.15
N LEU A 112 1.82 3.87 15.92
CA LEU A 112 1.38 3.49 14.57
C LEU A 112 0.73 4.67 13.83
N THR A 113 -0.02 5.52 14.53
CA THR A 113 -0.58 6.75 13.95
C THR A 113 0.54 7.69 13.52
N ASP A 114 1.58 7.85 14.34
CA ASP A 114 2.76 8.66 14.03
C ASP A 114 3.53 8.11 12.81
N LEU A 115 3.72 6.79 12.73
CA LEU A 115 4.30 6.13 11.56
C LEU A 115 3.41 6.25 10.30
N GLY A 116 2.08 6.20 10.46
CA GLY A 116 1.13 6.33 9.35
C GLY A 116 0.97 7.77 8.85
N MET A 117 1.23 8.77 9.69
CA MET A 117 1.24 10.19 9.34
C MET A 117 2.63 10.69 8.94
N ALA A 118 3.66 9.84 9.03
CA ALA A 118 5.00 10.17 8.56
C ALA A 118 4.96 10.52 7.06
N PRO A 119 5.62 11.61 6.64
CA PRO A 119 5.78 11.93 5.23
C PRO A 119 6.39 10.72 4.50
N ALA A 120 5.96 10.47 3.25
CA ALA A 120 6.51 9.39 2.42
C ALA A 120 8.03 9.34 2.56
N THR A 121 8.53 8.28 3.21
CA THR A 121 9.95 8.15 3.50
C THR A 121 10.65 7.94 2.16
N ARG A 122 11.43 8.94 1.74
CA ARG A 122 12.33 8.75 0.59
C ARG A 122 13.27 7.60 0.93
N SER A 123 13.27 6.59 0.09
CA SER A 123 14.08 5.38 0.22
C SER A 123 15.52 5.71 0.63
N VAL A 124 16.03 4.98 1.61
CA VAL A 124 17.45 5.03 1.98
C VAL A 124 18.21 4.07 1.08
N MET A 125 19.06 4.60 0.19
CA MET A 125 20.01 3.80 -0.57
C MET A 125 21.33 3.69 0.22
N ARG A 126 21.90 2.48 0.31
CA ARG A 126 23.28 2.32 0.79
C ARG A 126 24.21 3.07 -0.16
N LEU A 127 25.06 3.95 0.38
CA LEU A 127 25.98 4.82 -0.37
C LEU A 127 26.94 4.07 -1.33
N ALA A 128 27.10 2.76 -1.15
CA ALA A 128 27.95 1.91 -1.98
C ALA A 128 27.26 1.38 -3.26
N ASP A 129 25.92 1.41 -3.35
CA ASP A 129 25.19 0.88 -4.50
C ASP A 129 24.96 1.97 -5.55
N LYS A 130 25.84 2.01 -6.56
CA LYS A 130 25.73 2.86 -7.75
C LYS A 130 24.72 2.35 -8.79
N SER A 131 23.90 1.36 -8.44
CA SER A 131 22.84 0.82 -9.30
C SER A 131 21.58 1.66 -9.12
N GLY A 132 20.88 1.99 -10.22
CA GLY A 132 19.59 2.70 -10.18
C GLY A 132 18.56 2.03 -9.26
N PRO A 133 17.47 2.74 -8.89
CA PRO A 133 16.46 2.23 -7.97
C PRO A 133 15.88 0.90 -8.49
N LYS A 134 16.18 -0.20 -7.78
CA LYS A 134 15.73 -1.58 -8.09
C LYS A 134 14.29 -1.87 -7.63
N GLY A 135 13.63 -0.87 -7.05
CA GLY A 135 12.26 -0.98 -6.56
C GLY A 135 11.74 0.36 -6.06
N ALA A 136 10.43 0.42 -5.87
CA ALA A 136 9.70 1.58 -5.40
C ALA A 136 8.57 1.15 -4.46
N VAL A 137 8.29 1.96 -3.45
CA VAL A 137 7.11 1.81 -2.59
C VAL A 137 6.28 3.07 -2.74
N MET A 138 5.03 2.91 -3.16
CA MET A 138 4.07 3.99 -3.33
C MET A 138 2.97 3.82 -2.29
N ILE A 139 2.63 4.90 -1.58
CA ILE A 139 1.60 4.90 -0.53
C ILE A 139 0.51 5.88 -0.94
N PHE A 140 -0.72 5.39 -1.01
CA PHE A 140 -1.91 6.15 -1.36
C PHE A 140 -2.84 6.19 -0.15
N PRO A 141 -2.82 7.28 0.64
CA PRO A 141 -3.75 7.44 1.76
C PRO A 141 -5.16 7.73 1.24
N MET A 142 -6.17 7.22 1.93
CA MET A 142 -7.60 7.43 1.63
C MET A 142 -8.38 7.57 2.95
N GLU A 143 -9.50 8.29 2.94
CA GLU A 143 -10.40 8.44 4.09
C GLU A 143 -11.75 7.79 3.74
N THR A 144 -12.05 6.65 4.35
CA THR A 144 -13.32 5.95 4.14
C THR A 144 -14.38 6.51 5.08
N VAL A 145 -15.45 7.07 4.52
CA VAL A 145 -16.53 7.74 5.25
C VAL A 145 -17.88 7.06 4.99
N PRO A 146 -18.79 7.05 5.98
CA PRO A 146 -20.16 6.56 5.77
C PRO A 146 -20.86 7.30 4.63
N ARG A 147 -21.69 6.59 3.87
CA ARG A 147 -22.54 7.20 2.84
C ARG A 147 -23.63 8.03 3.51
N ALA A 148 -23.75 9.30 3.13
CA ALA A 148 -24.80 10.21 3.60
C ALA A 148 -26.17 9.89 3.02
#